data_AF-A0AAU9TRB6-F1
#
_entry.id   AF-A0AAU9TRB6-F1
#
_cell.length_a   1.000
_cell.length_b   1.000
_cell.length_c   1.000
_cell.angle_alpha   90.00
_cell.angle_beta   90.00
_cell.angle_gamma   90.00
#
_symmetry.space_group_name_H-M   'P 1'
#
loop_
_entity.id
_entity.type
_entity.pdbx_description
1 polymer ?
#
loop_
_entity_poly.entity_id
_entity_poly.type
_entity_poly.pdbx_seq_one_letter_code
_entity_poly.pdbx_strand_id
1 'polypeptide(L)'
;MNYENDNQDYYCLERFVSEQIEVNKIEKIKYLNRPKEDWINKEITDLINLRNSLWRQIKLNPNDNTIRKHYSTVKKEVKTMIRTRKKNYYLSLFQNCSNNPKKTWEVVNSLSLNKTKEKCIPPKLISTSGPVTEGNAICELFNNFLHR
;
A
#
# COMPACT_ATOMS: atom_id res chain seq x y z
N MET A 1 -3.75 42.28 43.80
CA MET A 1 -2.40 42.10 43.22
C MET A 1 -2.42 40.83 42.37
N ASN A 2 -2.31 41.02 41.05
CA ASN A 2 -1.70 40.18 40.02
C ASN A 2 -2.07 38.68 39.94
N TYR A 3 -3.14 38.37 39.21
CA TYR A 3 -3.45 37.05 38.62
C TYR A 3 -3.09 37.04 37.12
N GLU A 4 -1.81 37.23 36.76
CA GLU A 4 -1.42 37.29 35.34
C GLU A 4 -0.23 36.40 34.94
N ASN A 5 0.32 35.56 35.82
CA ASN A 5 1.56 34.84 35.51
C ASN A 5 1.40 33.34 35.16
N ASP A 6 0.36 32.65 35.63
CA ASP A 6 0.27 31.19 35.48
C ASP A 6 -0.13 30.74 34.05
N ASN A 7 -0.87 31.57 33.32
CA ASN A 7 -1.39 31.23 31.99
C ASN A 7 -0.28 31.28 30.91
N GLN A 8 0.70 32.16 31.10
CA GLN A 8 1.81 32.32 30.17
C GLN A 8 2.77 31.12 30.25
N ASP A 9 3.05 30.66 31.47
CA ASP A 9 3.89 29.48 31.71
C ASP A 9 3.26 28.21 31.13
N TYR A 10 1.94 28.06 31.25
CA TYR A 10 1.21 26.95 30.65
C TYR A 10 1.29 26.98 29.11
N TYR A 11 1.08 28.14 28.49
CA TYR A 11 1.16 28.29 27.03
C TYR A 11 2.58 27.99 26.50
N CYS A 12 3.60 28.46 27.22
CA CYS A 12 5.00 28.17 26.89
C CYS A 12 5.31 26.67 26.95
N LEU A 13 4.82 25.98 27.99
CA LEU A 13 4.97 24.53 28.13
C LEU A 13 4.23 23.77 27.03
N GLU A 14 2.97 24.12 26.76
CA GLU A 14 2.14 23.50 25.72
C GLU A 14 2.78 23.63 24.33
N ARG A 15 3.31 24.82 24.02
CA ARG A 15 4.03 25.07 22.76
C ARG A 15 5.28 24.21 22.66
N PHE A 16 6.09 24.17 23.72
CA PHE A 16 7.31 23.36 23.76
C PHE A 16 7.02 21.87 23.57
N VAL A 17 6.03 21.33 24.29
CA VAL A 17 5.63 19.92 24.15
C VAL A 17 5.15 19.64 22.72
N SER A 18 4.36 20.52 22.13
CA SER A 18 3.88 20.37 20.76
C SER A 18 5.01 20.36 19.72
N GLU A 19 5.98 21.26 19.87
CA GLU A 19 7.19 21.31 19.02
C GLU A 19 8.02 20.03 19.15
N GLN A 20 8.23 19.54 20.38
CA GLN A 20 8.99 18.32 20.62
C GLN A 20 8.27 17.07 20.08
N ILE A 21 6.94 17.01 20.18
CA ILE A 21 6.15 15.92 19.58
C ILE A 21 6.33 15.90 18.07
N GLU A 22 6.26 17.05 17.41
CA GLU A 22 6.37 17.11 15.95
C GLU A 22 7.79 16.77 15.45
N VAL A 23 8.83 17.28 16.12
CA VAL A 23 10.23 16.95 15.79
C VAL A 23 10.54 15.46 15.97
N ASN A 24 9.96 14.83 17.00
CA ASN A 24 10.24 13.43 17.35
C ASN A 24 9.17 12.45 16.84
N LYS A 25 8.24 12.92 16.01
CA LYS A 25 7.16 12.09 15.48
C LYS A 25 7.75 11.03 14.55
N ILE A 26 7.57 9.77 14.92
CA ILE A 26 7.96 8.63 14.08
C ILE A 26 6.79 8.32 13.14
N GLU A 27 6.94 8.70 11.87
CA GLU A 27 5.99 8.28 10.83
C GLU A 27 6.10 6.77 10.58
N LYS A 28 5.12 6.02 11.07
CA LYS A 28 5.01 4.59 10.77
C LYS A 28 4.32 4.42 9.42
N ILE A 29 5.09 4.08 8.39
CA ILE A 29 4.54 3.69 7.09
C ILE A 29 3.81 2.34 7.28
N LYS A 30 2.48 2.35 7.17
CA LYS A 30 1.70 1.12 7.04
C LYS A 30 1.80 0.63 5.59
N TYR A 31 2.52 -0.47 5.38
CA TYR A 31 2.44 -1.20 4.12
C TYR A 31 1.06 -1.86 4.00
N LEU A 32 0.18 -1.26 3.20
CA LEU A 32 -1.07 -1.88 2.76
C LEU A 32 -0.70 -3.07 1.88
N ASN A 33 -1.20 -4.26 2.21
CA ASN A 33 -0.81 -5.54 1.59
C ASN A 33 0.69 -5.84 1.76
N ARG A 34 1.13 -6.07 3.01
CA ARG A 34 2.38 -6.81 3.20
C ARG A 34 2.30 -8.09 2.35
N PRO A 35 3.35 -8.41 1.59
CA PRO A 35 3.59 -9.73 1.06
C PRO A 35 3.21 -10.81 2.07
N LYS A 36 2.00 -11.38 1.99
CA LYS A 36 1.56 -12.40 2.95
C LYS A 36 2.03 -13.77 2.51
N GLU A 37 2.22 -13.98 1.21
CA GLU A 37 2.75 -15.21 0.60
C GLU A 37 3.36 -14.87 -0.76
N ASP A 38 4.51 -14.19 -0.74
CA ASP A 38 5.08 -13.67 -1.97
C ASP A 38 6.17 -14.60 -2.47
N TRP A 39 6.19 -14.77 -3.79
CA TRP A 39 7.35 -15.11 -4.63
C TRP A 39 8.73 -14.58 -4.18
N ILE A 40 8.81 -13.68 -3.18
CA ILE A 40 10.00 -13.27 -2.46
C ILE A 40 10.37 -14.35 -1.43
N ASN A 41 11.36 -15.17 -1.77
CA ASN A 41 11.93 -16.17 -0.87
C ASN A 41 13.21 -15.65 -0.18
N LYS A 42 13.76 -16.48 0.73
CA LYS A 42 15.03 -16.20 1.42
C LYS A 42 16.17 -15.92 0.44
N GLU A 43 16.26 -16.66 -0.66
CA GLU A 43 17.30 -16.48 -1.68
C GLU A 43 17.28 -15.07 -2.30
N ILE A 44 16.10 -14.56 -2.69
CA ILE A 44 15.95 -13.19 -3.20
C ILE A 44 16.40 -12.18 -2.15
N THR A 45 16.01 -12.42 -0.91
CA THR A 45 16.33 -11.53 0.22
C THR A 45 17.85 -11.49 0.47
N ASP A 46 18.50 -12.66 0.46
CA ASP A 46 19.94 -12.79 0.62
C ASP A 46 20.71 -12.09 -0.52
N LEU A 47 20.26 -12.24 -1.77
CA LEU A 47 20.83 -11.54 -2.91
C LEU A 47 20.64 -10.02 -2.85
N ILE A 48 19.48 -9.55 -2.39
CA ILE A 48 19.23 -8.12 -2.14
C ILE A 48 20.17 -7.59 -1.06
N ASN A 49 20.36 -8.34 0.02
CA ASN A 49 21.26 -7.97 1.11
C ASN A 49 22.72 -7.93 0.65
N LEU A 50 23.17 -8.92 -0.15
CA LEU A 50 24.49 -8.92 -0.76
C LEU A 50 24.70 -7.69 -1.66
N ARG A 51 23.75 -7.41 -2.56
CA ARG A 51 23.78 -6.21 -3.41
C ARG A 51 23.90 -4.93 -2.58
N ASN A 52 23.13 -4.84 -1.49
CA ASN A 52 23.13 -3.66 -0.61
C ASN A 52 24.46 -3.54 0.15
N SER A 53 25.04 -4.65 0.61
CA SER A 53 26.36 -4.69 1.23
C SER A 53 27.44 -4.19 0.26
N LEU A 54 27.46 -4.70 -0.97
CA LEU A 54 28.41 -4.26 -2.00
C LEU A 54 28.25 -2.78 -2.34
N TRP A 55 27.02 -2.27 -2.38
CA TRP A 55 26.78 -0.84 -2.57
C TRP A 55 27.37 0.02 -1.45
N ARG A 56 27.26 -0.43 -0.19
CA ARG A 56 27.91 0.24 0.95
C ARG A 56 29.42 0.21 0.82
N GLN A 57 30.00 -0.92 0.40
CA GLN A 57 31.44 -1.04 0.18
C GLN A 57 31.94 -0.12 -0.95
N ILE A 58 31.21 0.00 -2.07
CA ILE A 58 31.54 0.94 -3.16
C ILE A 58 31.55 2.39 -2.67
N LYS A 59 30.64 2.75 -1.76
CA LYS A 59 30.62 4.11 -1.18
C LYS A 59 31.86 4.38 -0.31
N LEU A 60 32.36 3.37 0.39
CA LEU A 60 33.57 3.48 1.22
C LEU A 60 34.84 3.47 0.38
N ASN A 61 34.90 2.62 -0.66
CA ASN A 61 36.06 2.44 -1.52
C ASN A 61 35.67 2.63 -3.00
N PRO A 62 35.55 3.89 -3.48
CA PRO A 62 35.03 4.18 -4.82
C PRO A 62 35.90 3.67 -5.96
N ASN A 63 37.20 3.46 -5.74
CA ASN A 63 38.17 3.07 -6.77
C ASN A 63 38.32 1.55 -6.90
N ASP A 64 37.63 0.77 -6.08
CA ASP A 64 37.69 -0.69 -6.17
C ASP A 64 36.82 -1.22 -7.33
N ASN A 65 37.48 -1.46 -8.46
CA ASN A 65 36.86 -2.00 -9.66
C ASN A 65 36.35 -3.45 -9.47
N THR A 66 36.91 -4.21 -8.54
CA THR A 66 36.48 -5.59 -8.28
C THR A 66 35.09 -5.60 -7.63
N ILE A 67 34.88 -4.75 -6.62
CA ILE A 67 33.59 -4.60 -5.93
C ILE A 67 32.54 -4.04 -6.89
N ARG A 68 32.90 -3.06 -7.74
CA ARG A 68 32.01 -2.52 -8.77
C ARG A 68 31.53 -3.58 -9.76
N LYS A 69 32.45 -4.42 -10.25
CA LYS A 69 32.13 -5.53 -11.16
C LYS A 69 31.22 -6.54 -10.47
N HIS A 70 31.54 -6.92 -9.23
CA HIS A 70 30.72 -7.85 -8.46
C HIS A 70 29.32 -7.30 -8.19
N TYR A 71 29.19 -6.04 -7.77
CA TYR A 71 27.90 -5.35 -7.61
C TYR A 71 27.07 -5.38 -8.90
N SER A 72 27.69 -5.11 -10.06
CA SER A 72 27.00 -5.14 -11.35
C SER A 72 26.42 -6.53 -11.66
N THR A 73 27.19 -7.58 -11.38
CA THR A 73 26.73 -8.98 -11.51
C THR A 73 25.56 -9.28 -10.59
N VAL A 74 25.72 -9.04 -9.28
CA VAL A 74 24.67 -9.33 -8.28
C VAL A 74 23.41 -8.49 -8.55
N LYS A 75 23.55 -7.24 -9.01
CA LYS A 75 22.41 -6.38 -9.40
C LYS A 75 21.61 -7.00 -10.56
N LYS A 76 22.29 -7.55 -11.57
CA LYS A 76 21.63 -8.24 -12.70
C LYS A 76 20.95 -9.52 -12.21
N GLU A 77 21.63 -10.29 -11.37
CA GLU A 77 21.11 -11.53 -10.79
C GLU A 77 19.83 -11.29 -9.98
N VAL A 78 19.84 -10.31 -9.06
CA VAL A 78 18.65 -9.89 -8.30
C VAL A 78 17.49 -9.55 -9.24
N LYS A 79 17.75 -8.76 -10.29
CA LYS A 79 16.72 -8.38 -11.27
C LYS A 79 16.13 -9.60 -11.98
N THR A 80 16.98 -10.52 -12.42
CA THR A 80 16.56 -11.76 -13.09
C THR A 80 15.77 -12.65 -12.15
N MET A 81 16.27 -12.88 -10.92
CA MET A 81 15.63 -13.72 -9.92
C MET A 81 14.22 -13.22 -9.57
N ILE A 82 14.09 -11.92 -9.29
CA ILE A 82 12.79 -11.28 -9.01
C ILE A 82 11.83 -11.48 -10.19
N ARG A 83 12.28 -11.23 -11.43
CA ARG A 83 11.43 -11.38 -12.62
C ARG A 83 10.96 -12.81 -12.81
N THR A 84 11.88 -13.77 -12.72
CA THR A 84 11.59 -15.20 -12.93
C THR A 84 10.66 -15.73 -11.85
N ARG A 85 10.98 -15.48 -10.57
CA ARG A 85 10.14 -15.95 -9.45
C ARG A 85 8.76 -15.34 -9.48
N LYS A 86 8.66 -14.02 -9.72
CA LYS A 86 7.36 -13.33 -9.87
C LYS A 86 6.53 -13.93 -11.01
N LYS A 87 7.14 -14.12 -12.19
CA LYS A 87 6.47 -14.75 -13.34
C LYS A 87 5.95 -16.14 -12.99
N ASN A 88 6.82 -16.99 -12.43
CA ASN A 88 6.49 -18.38 -12.14
C ASN A 88 5.38 -18.50 -11.08
N TYR A 89 5.42 -17.66 -10.04
CA TYR A 89 4.40 -17.64 -9.01
C TYR A 89 3.02 -17.31 -9.59
N TYR A 90 2.89 -16.19 -10.31
CA TYR A 90 1.59 -15.83 -10.89
C TYR A 90 1.14 -16.84 -11.96
N LEU A 91 2.08 -17.38 -12.74
CA LEU A 91 1.75 -18.45 -13.69
C LEU A 91 1.17 -19.68 -12.96
N SER A 92 1.83 -20.15 -11.89
CA SER A 92 1.32 -21.27 -11.10
C SER A 92 -0.04 -20.98 -10.45
N LEU A 93 -0.24 -19.74 -9.99
CA LEU A 93 -1.50 -19.31 -9.39
C LEU A 93 -2.67 -19.43 -10.38
N PHE A 94 -2.47 -19.01 -11.63
CA PHE A 94 -3.47 -19.14 -12.68
C PHE A 94 -3.59 -20.56 -13.23
N GLN A 95 -2.51 -21.34 -13.30
CA GLN A 95 -2.56 -22.76 -13.67
C GLN A 95 -3.42 -23.56 -12.69
N ASN A 96 -3.34 -23.25 -11.40
CA ASN A 96 -4.16 -23.86 -10.35
C ASN A 96 -5.65 -23.48 -10.42
N CYS A 97 -6.00 -22.46 -11.21
CA CYS A 97 -7.37 -22.05 -11.48
C CYS A 97 -7.93 -22.66 -12.78
N SER A 98 -7.18 -23.55 -13.45
CA SER A 98 -7.66 -24.20 -14.68
C SER A 98 -9.02 -24.86 -14.46
N ASN A 99 -9.91 -24.67 -15.44
CA ASN A 99 -11.31 -25.14 -15.43
C ASN A 99 -12.22 -24.53 -14.33
N ASN A 100 -11.79 -23.48 -13.63
CA ASN A 100 -12.63 -22.79 -12.66
C ASN A 100 -12.60 -21.26 -12.87
N PRO A 101 -13.47 -20.71 -13.73
CA PRO A 101 -13.57 -19.28 -13.98
C PRO A 101 -13.82 -18.46 -12.72
N LYS A 102 -14.58 -19.00 -11.76
CA LYS A 102 -14.86 -18.34 -10.48
C LYS A 102 -13.57 -18.14 -9.67
N LYS A 103 -12.74 -19.17 -9.54
CA LYS A 103 -11.42 -19.06 -8.87
C LYS A 103 -10.48 -18.10 -9.58
N THR A 104 -10.48 -18.09 -10.92
CA THR A 104 -9.72 -17.10 -11.69
C THR A 104 -10.13 -15.67 -11.34
N TRP A 105 -11.44 -15.40 -11.26
CA TRP A 105 -11.96 -14.10 -10.85
C TRP A 105 -11.65 -13.77 -9.39
N GLU A 106 -11.69 -14.74 -8.47
CA GLU A 106 -11.24 -14.57 -7.08
C GLU A 106 -9.76 -14.15 -7.01
N VAL A 107 -8.89 -14.80 -7.80
CA VAL A 107 -7.48 -14.41 -7.93
C VAL A 107 -7.35 -13.00 -8.48
N VAL A 108 -8.03 -12.66 -9.59
CA VAL A 108 -8.01 -11.31 -10.16
C VAL A 108 -8.48 -10.26 -9.14
N ASN A 109 -9.57 -10.53 -8.42
CA ASN A 109 -10.10 -9.65 -7.38
C ASN A 109 -9.13 -9.48 -6.21
N SER A 110 -8.39 -10.54 -5.85
CA SER A 110 -7.36 -10.48 -4.80
C SER A 110 -6.16 -9.62 -5.21
N LEU A 111 -5.81 -9.59 -6.50
CA LEU A 111 -4.69 -8.82 -7.06
C LEU A 111 -5.08 -7.39 -7.41
N SER A 112 -6.37 -7.16 -7.68
CA SER A 112 -6.91 -5.85 -7.99
C SER A 112 -6.88 -4.94 -6.75
N LEU A 113 -6.28 -3.76 -6.89
CA LEU A 113 -6.37 -2.70 -5.88
C LEU A 113 -7.79 -2.13 -5.75
N ASN A 114 -8.66 -2.43 -6.72
CA ASN A 114 -10.06 -2.06 -6.70
C ASN A 114 -10.84 -3.08 -5.89
N LYS A 115 -10.69 -3.04 -4.57
CA LYS A 115 -11.84 -3.40 -3.74
C LYS A 115 -12.92 -2.39 -4.11
N THR A 116 -13.88 -2.80 -4.92
CA THR A 116 -15.10 -2.01 -5.11
C THR A 116 -15.57 -1.68 -3.71
N LYS A 117 -15.59 -0.40 -3.36
CA LYS A 117 -16.14 0.04 -2.08
C LYS A 117 -17.55 -0.52 -2.06
N GLU A 118 -17.83 -1.44 -1.13
CA GLU A 118 -19.17 -1.98 -1.00
C GLU A 118 -20.11 -0.79 -0.77
N LYS A 119 -21.15 -0.72 -1.61
CA LYS A 119 -22.18 0.34 -1.75
C LYS A 119 -21.83 1.45 -2.76
N CYS A 120 -22.04 1.11 -4.03
CA CYS A 120 -22.36 2.07 -5.10
C CYS A 120 -23.84 2.51 -5.07
N ILE A 121 -24.58 2.23 -4.00
CA ILE A 121 -25.95 2.71 -3.82
C ILE A 121 -25.85 4.03 -3.06
N PRO A 122 -26.38 5.14 -3.59
CA PRO A 122 -26.50 6.38 -2.83
C PRO A 122 -27.26 6.06 -1.53
N PRO A 123 -26.73 6.38 -0.34
CA PRO A 123 -27.33 5.96 0.93
C PRO A 123 -28.72 6.58 1.17
N LYS A 124 -29.09 7.63 0.43
CA LYS A 124 -30.35 8.34 0.57
C LYS A 124 -30.64 9.16 -0.70
N LEU A 125 -31.87 9.06 -1.21
CA LEU A 125 -32.41 9.97 -2.22
C LEU A 125 -33.57 10.76 -1.64
N ILE A 126 -33.70 12.03 -2.02
CA ILE A 126 -34.81 12.87 -1.61
C ILE A 126 -35.81 12.90 -2.77
N SER A 127 -36.98 12.29 -2.58
CA SER A 127 -38.11 12.38 -3.50
C SER A 127 -39.10 13.44 -3.02
N THR A 128 -40.08 13.77 -3.86
CA THR A 128 -41.21 14.65 -3.52
C THR A 128 -42.06 14.11 -2.37
N SER A 129 -42.03 12.80 -2.12
CA SER A 129 -42.73 12.12 -1.02
C SER A 129 -41.88 11.88 0.22
N GLY A 130 -40.61 12.32 0.23
CA GLY A 130 -39.70 12.17 1.37
C GLY A 130 -38.41 11.37 1.06
N PRO A 131 -37.61 11.08 2.09
CA PRO A 131 -36.33 10.41 1.95
C PRO A 131 -36.49 8.89 1.69
N VAL A 132 -35.87 8.40 0.62
CA VAL A 132 -35.83 6.99 0.24
C VAL A 132 -34.43 6.43 0.52
N THR A 133 -34.37 5.36 1.32
CA THR A 133 -33.11 4.68 1.72
C THR A 133 -33.02 3.25 1.20
N GLU A 134 -34.11 2.69 0.66
CA GLU A 134 -34.12 1.34 0.09
C GLU A 134 -33.65 1.33 -1.37
N GLY A 135 -32.74 0.42 -1.70
CA GLY A 135 -32.10 0.36 -3.02
C GLY A 135 -33.07 0.13 -4.17
N ASN A 136 -34.08 -0.72 -3.99
CA ASN A 136 -35.07 -1.00 -5.04
C ASN A 136 -35.91 0.24 -5.38
N ALA A 137 -36.38 0.96 -4.36
CA ALA A 137 -37.14 2.18 -4.52
C ALA A 137 -36.31 3.32 -5.16
N ILE A 138 -35.00 3.36 -4.88
CA ILE A 138 -34.06 4.28 -5.54
C ILE A 138 -33.96 3.99 -7.05
N CYS A 139 -33.87 2.72 -7.44
CA CYS A 139 -33.80 2.31 -8.85
C CYS A 139 -35.09 2.67 -9.61
N GLU A 140 -36.25 2.42 -9.01
CA GLU A 140 -37.55 2.76 -9.63
C GLU A 140 -37.72 4.27 -9.84
N LEU A 141 -37.32 5.09 -8.86
CA LEU A 141 -37.30 6.55 -8.98
C LEU A 141 -36.41 7.03 -10.13
N PHE A 142 -35.21 6.46 -10.25
CA PHE A 142 -34.30 6.79 -11.35
C PHE A 142 -34.88 6.41 -12.72
N ASN A 143 -35.47 5.23 -12.84
CA ASN A 143 -36.10 4.79 -14.08
C ASN A 143 -37.23 5.76 -14.47
N ASN A 144 -38.08 6.14 -13.52
CA ASN A 144 -39.18 7.08 -13.78
C ASN A 144 -38.70 8.50 -14.14
N PHE A 145 -37.54 8.93 -13.62
CA PHE A 145 -36.96 10.23 -13.97
C PHE A 145 -36.38 10.27 -15.38
N LEU A 146 -35.72 9.18 -15.82
CA LEU A 146 -35.04 9.10 -17.12
C LEU A 146 -35.96 8.72 -18.28
N HIS A 147 -37.13 8.14 -17.99
CA HIS A 147 -38.15 7.81 -18.98
C HIS A 147 -39.22 8.90 -19.16
N ARG A 148 -39.02 10.09 -18.57
CA ARG A 148 -39.77 11.32 -18.86
C ARG A 148 -39.01 12.19 -19.85
#